data_AF-U6FGJ5-F1
#
_entry.id   AF-U6FGJ5-F1
#
_cell.length_a   1.000
_cell.length_b   1.000
_cell.length_c   1.000
_cell.angle_alpha   90.00
_cell.angle_beta   90.00
_cell.angle_gamma   90.00
#
_symmetry.space_group_name_H-M   'P 1'
#
loop_
_entity.id
_entity.type
_entity.pdbx_description
1 polymer ?
#
loop_
_entity_poly.entity_id
_entity_poly.type
_entity_poly.pdbx_seq_one_letter_code
_entity_poly.pdbx_strand_id
1 'polypeptide(L)'
;MKKFDELEKVHSRYNWHYKDCLTQAQVVTEGINTSTALENSYNLMQSFIQAFETGNTHELKSLINCQDQIGTLMHKTLLTFKHNLTAVLTEQLYLILTAVLKASIAKSNKSNEQLLAIPILPIS
;
A
#
# COMPACT_ATOMS: atom_id res chain seq x y z
N MET A 1 -17.30 22.67 30.10
CA MET A 1 -17.48 21.40 29.38
C MET A 1 -18.98 21.23 29.18
N LYS A 2 -19.48 21.22 27.94
CA LYS A 2 -20.93 21.10 27.68
C LYS A 2 -21.44 19.72 28.10
N LYS A 3 -22.68 19.64 28.59
CA LYS A 3 -23.30 18.38 29.03
C LYS A 3 -23.53 17.46 27.83
N PHE A 4 -23.43 16.14 28.06
CA PHE A 4 -23.55 15.09 27.04
C PHE A 4 -24.83 15.25 26.17
N ASP A 5 -25.94 15.63 26.80
CA ASP A 5 -27.25 15.83 26.16
C ASP A 5 -27.28 16.98 25.13
N GLU A 6 -26.30 17.89 25.17
CA GLU A 6 -26.15 18.96 24.18
C GLU A 6 -25.30 18.55 22.97
N LEU A 7 -24.50 17.49 23.10
CA LEU A 7 -23.65 16.98 22.02
C LEU A 7 -24.47 16.17 21.00
N GLU A 8 -25.48 15.42 21.45
CA GLU A 8 -26.38 14.65 20.57
C GLU A 8 -27.26 15.55 19.67
N LYS A 9 -27.56 16.77 20.10
CA LYS A 9 -28.40 17.72 19.34
C LYS A 9 -27.65 18.41 18.20
N VAL A 10 -26.32 18.37 18.21
CA VAL A 10 -25.52 18.79 17.05
C VAL A 10 -25.36 17.57 16.14
N HIS A 11 -26.47 17.12 15.56
CA HIS A 11 -26.37 16.40 14.31
C HIS A 11 -25.76 17.38 13.32
N SER A 12 -24.46 17.25 13.02
CA SER A 12 -23.92 17.78 11.76
C SER A 12 -24.94 17.39 10.71
N ARG A 13 -25.60 18.38 10.08
CA ARG A 13 -26.59 18.12 9.04
C ARG A 13 -25.86 17.42 7.91
N TYR A 14 -25.75 16.10 8.03
CA TYR A 14 -25.17 15.24 7.04
C TYR A 14 -26.14 15.35 5.87
N ASN A 15 -25.77 16.17 4.90
CA ASN A 15 -26.59 16.39 3.73
C ASN A 15 -26.59 15.07 2.97
N TRP A 16 -27.73 14.38 2.98
CA TRP A 16 -27.92 13.06 2.39
C TRP A 16 -27.66 13.05 0.87
N HIS A 17 -27.63 14.22 0.23
CA HIS A 17 -27.23 14.38 -1.16
C HIS A 17 -25.72 14.31 -1.40
N TYR A 18 -24.87 14.36 -0.36
CA TYR A 18 -23.44 14.01 -0.46
C TYR A 18 -23.21 12.50 -0.36
N LYS A 19 -24.03 11.72 -1.07
CA LYS A 19 -23.81 10.29 -1.31
C LYS A 19 -23.15 10.10 -2.68
N ASP A 20 -22.14 10.90 -2.98
CA ASP A 20 -21.14 10.41 -3.93
C ASP A 20 -20.37 9.34 -3.16
N CYS A 21 -20.87 8.09 -3.27
CA CYS A 21 -20.18 6.95 -2.70
C CYS A 21 -18.79 6.93 -3.33
N LEU A 22 -17.78 7.33 -2.56
CA LEU A 22 -16.40 7.21 -3.00
C LEU A 22 -16.16 5.76 -3.36
N THR A 23 -15.66 5.53 -4.55
CA THR A 23 -15.20 4.21 -4.96
C THR A 23 -14.06 3.79 -4.04
N GLN A 24 -13.87 2.48 -3.86
CA GLN A 24 -12.77 1.97 -3.02
C GLN A 24 -11.40 2.51 -3.48
N ALA A 25 -11.23 2.74 -4.78
CA ALA A 25 -10.03 3.38 -5.34
C ALA A 25 -9.87 4.81 -4.81
N GLN A 26 -10.93 5.64 -4.84
CA GLN A 26 -10.89 7.01 -4.32
C GLN A 26 -10.60 7.04 -2.82
N VAL A 27 -11.21 6.16 -2.02
CA VAL A 27 -10.95 6.08 -0.58
C VAL A 27 -9.49 5.73 -0.28
N VAL A 28 -8.91 4.79 -1.03
CA VAL A 28 -7.51 4.40 -0.88
C VAL A 28 -6.56 5.53 -1.30
N THR A 29 -6.82 6.17 -2.44
CA THR A 29 -6.02 7.30 -2.93
C THR A 29 -6.07 8.48 -1.97
N GLU A 30 -7.26 8.89 -1.53
CA GLU A 30 -7.41 9.99 -0.56
C GLU A 30 -6.72 9.66 0.76
N GLY A 31 -6.87 8.42 1.25
CA GLY A 31 -6.22 7.95 2.47
C GLY A 31 -4.69 7.99 2.40
N ILE A 32 -4.10 7.56 1.28
CA ILE A 32 -2.65 7.58 1.07
C ILE A 32 -2.11 9.01 1.01
N ASN A 33 -2.82 9.90 0.33
CA ASN A 33 -2.42 11.30 0.15
C ASN A 33 -2.47 12.13 1.44
N THR A 34 -3.06 11.61 2.52
CA THR A 34 -3.05 12.29 3.83
C THR A 34 -1.67 12.35 4.47
N SER A 35 -0.71 11.54 4.02
CA SER A 35 0.64 11.50 4.57
C SER A 35 1.67 11.33 3.46
N THR A 36 2.53 12.33 3.29
CA THR A 36 3.66 12.28 2.34
C THR A 36 4.53 11.04 2.53
N ALA A 37 4.76 10.62 3.78
CA ALA A 37 5.54 9.41 4.04
C ALA A 37 4.83 8.12 3.58
N LEU A 38 3.50 8.08 3.70
CA LEU A 38 2.69 6.95 3.24
C LEU A 38 2.61 6.91 1.71
N GLU A 39 2.39 8.06 1.08
CA GLU A 39 2.40 8.22 -0.37
C GLU A 39 3.72 7.80 -0.99
N ASN A 40 4.84 8.32 -0.48
CA ASN A 40 6.18 7.93 -0.93
C ASN A 40 6.44 6.44 -0.73
N SER A 41 6.00 5.86 0.39
CA SER A 41 6.14 4.42 0.64
C SER A 41 5.33 3.59 -0.36
N TYR A 42 4.12 4.04 -0.67
CA TYR A 42 3.25 3.36 -1.63
C TYR A 42 3.85 3.41 -3.05
N ASN A 43 4.23 4.61 -3.51
CA ASN A 43 4.82 4.82 -4.83
C ASN A 43 6.13 4.02 -4.99
N LEU A 44 7.00 4.04 -3.97
CA LEU A 44 8.23 3.26 -3.97
C LEU A 44 7.95 1.76 -4.14
N MET A 45 6.97 1.22 -3.43
CA MET A 45 6.61 -0.19 -3.51
C MET A 45 6.06 -0.55 -4.90
N GLN A 46 5.24 0.31 -5.50
CA GLN A 46 4.74 0.10 -6.86
C GLN A 46 5.89 0.07 -7.87
N SER A 47 6.77 1.08 -7.84
CA SER A 47 7.95 1.13 -8.71
C SER A 47 8.88 -0.06 -8.48
N PHE A 48 9.03 -0.53 -7.24
CA PHE A 48 9.85 -1.69 -6.91
C PHE A 48 9.29 -2.97 -7.53
N ILE A 49 7.98 -3.20 -7.43
CA ILE A 49 7.31 -4.35 -8.05
C ILE A 49 7.48 -4.30 -9.57
N GLN A 50 7.26 -3.14 -10.18
CA GLN A 50 7.43 -2.97 -11.63
C GLN A 50 8.88 -3.21 -12.08
N ALA A 51 9.86 -2.63 -11.40
CA ALA A 51 11.28 -2.83 -11.69
C ALA A 51 11.69 -4.30 -11.50
N PHE A 52 11.05 -4.99 -10.55
CA PHE A 52 11.24 -6.42 -10.32
C PHE A 52 10.65 -7.27 -11.45
N GLU A 53 9.40 -7.01 -11.85
CA GLU A 53 8.72 -7.73 -12.93
C GLU A 53 9.41 -7.55 -14.29
N THR A 54 9.98 -6.38 -14.53
CA THR A 54 10.71 -6.04 -15.76
C THR A 54 12.19 -6.47 -15.72
N GLY A 55 12.67 -6.97 -14.58
CA GLY A 55 14.08 -7.34 -14.41
C GLY A 55 15.05 -6.15 -14.45
N ASN A 56 14.56 -4.92 -14.22
CA ASN A 56 15.37 -3.71 -14.26
C ASN A 56 16.24 -3.58 -13.00
N THR A 57 17.38 -4.28 -12.99
CA THR A 57 18.33 -4.33 -11.87
C THR A 57 18.93 -2.97 -11.51
N HIS A 58 19.04 -2.05 -12.46
CA HIS A 58 19.53 -0.69 -12.20
C HIS A 58 18.51 0.12 -11.39
N GLU A 59 17.25 0.04 -11.78
CA GLU A 59 16.16 0.72 -11.08
C GLU A 59 15.91 0.11 -9.70
N LEU A 60 15.97 -1.21 -9.56
CA LEU A 60 15.93 -1.87 -8.24
C LEU A 60 17.02 -1.34 -7.30
N LYS A 61 18.25 -1.17 -7.77
CA LYS A 61 19.34 -0.58 -6.97
C LYS A 61 19.04 0.87 -6.58
N SER A 62 18.48 1.66 -7.48
CA SER A 62 18.11 3.05 -7.20
C SER A 62 17.01 3.12 -6.13
N LEU A 63 15.94 2.34 -6.29
CA LEU A 63 14.80 2.28 -5.36
C LEU A 63 15.21 1.78 -3.97
N ILE A 64 16.13 0.81 -3.87
CA ILE A 64 16.66 0.33 -2.58
C ILE A 64 17.44 1.41 -1.84
N ASN A 65 18.05 2.34 -2.56
CA ASN A 65 18.80 3.47 -2.00
C ASN A 65 17.98 4.77 -1.97
N CYS A 66 16.65 4.68 -2.04
CA CYS A 66 15.76 5.84 -1.94
C CYS A 66 16.07 6.67 -0.67
N GLN A 67 16.05 7.99 -0.84
CA GLN A 67 16.29 8.97 0.24
C GLN A 67 15.01 9.72 0.65
N ASP A 68 13.88 9.42 0.02
CA ASP A 68 12.61 10.07 0.32
C ASP A 68 12.16 9.76 1.74
N GLN A 69 11.36 10.67 2.29
CA GLN A 69 10.71 10.42 3.56
C GLN A 69 9.69 9.29 3.38
N ILE A 70 9.97 8.14 3.99
CA ILE A 70 9.13 6.93 3.93
C ILE A 70 8.78 6.43 5.34
N GLY A 71 7.76 5.57 5.43
CA GLY A 71 7.34 4.97 6.68
C GLY A 71 8.41 4.05 7.28
N THR A 72 8.44 3.95 8.61
CA THR A 72 9.44 3.17 9.35
C THR A 72 9.53 1.71 8.91
N LEU A 73 8.40 1.09 8.58
CA LEU A 73 8.39 -0.29 8.10
C LEU A 73 9.06 -0.40 6.72
N MET A 74 8.73 0.50 5.79
CA MET A 74 9.35 0.53 4.46
C MET A 74 10.86 0.76 4.56
N HIS A 75 11.28 1.70 5.40
CA HIS A 75 12.70 1.95 5.64
C HIS A 75 13.43 0.69 6.14
N LYS A 76 12.86 -0.04 7.10
CA LYS A 76 13.44 -1.31 7.59
C LYS A 76 13.53 -2.35 6.47
N THR A 77 12.50 -2.47 5.64
CA THR A 77 12.50 -3.38 4.48
C THR A 77 13.64 -3.04 3.51
N LEU A 78 13.83 -1.75 3.17
CA LEU A 78 14.91 -1.32 2.28
C LEU A 78 16.29 -1.61 2.87
N LEU A 79 16.49 -1.42 4.18
CA LEU A 79 17.74 -1.80 4.84
C LEU A 79 18.01 -3.30 4.72
N THR A 80 17.00 -4.14 4.91
CA THR A 80 17.13 -5.58 4.72
C THR A 80 17.49 -5.93 3.27
N PHE A 81 16.85 -5.30 2.28
CA PHE A 81 17.16 -5.51 0.87
C PHE A 81 18.56 -5.02 0.50
N LYS A 82 18.99 -3.88 1.04
CA LYS A 82 20.35 -3.34 0.85
C LYS A 82 21.41 -4.28 1.39
N HIS A 83 21.19 -4.87 2.57
CA HIS A 83 22.12 -5.84 3.15
C HIS A 83 22.19 -7.14 2.32
N ASN A 84 21.09 -7.50 1.66
CA ASN A 84 20.98 -8.72 0.85
C ASN A 84 21.00 -8.42 -0.66
N LEU A 85 21.63 -7.33 -1.09
CA LEU A 85 21.50 -6.81 -2.44
C LEU A 85 21.87 -7.83 -3.53
N THR A 86 22.92 -8.62 -3.32
CA THR A 86 23.32 -9.67 -4.27
C THR A 86 22.24 -10.72 -4.44
N ALA A 87 21.58 -11.12 -3.35
CA ALA A 87 20.44 -12.03 -3.42
C ALA A 87 19.25 -11.35 -4.09
N VAL A 88 19.00 -10.07 -3.81
CA VAL A 88 17.87 -9.32 -4.40
C VAL A 88 17.99 -9.20 -5.93
N LEU A 89 19.23 -9.16 -6.44
CA LEU A 89 19.51 -8.96 -7.86
C LEU A 89 19.74 -10.26 -8.63
N THR A 90 19.81 -11.43 -7.98
CA THR A 90 19.96 -12.71 -8.68
C THR A 90 18.62 -13.26 -9.16
N GLU A 91 18.62 -13.91 -10.32
CA GLU A 91 17.43 -14.51 -10.95
C GLU A 91 16.71 -15.53 -10.05
N GLN A 92 17.39 -16.12 -9.07
CA GLN A 92 16.79 -17.05 -8.09
C GLN A 92 15.80 -16.38 -7.13
N LEU A 93 15.92 -15.07 -6.91
CA LEU A 93 15.01 -14.35 -6.03
C LEU A 93 13.68 -14.00 -6.72
N TYR A 94 13.60 -14.08 -8.06
CA TYR A 94 12.35 -13.96 -8.81
C TYR A 94 11.31 -14.96 -8.30
N LEU A 95 11.65 -16.25 -8.29
CA LEU A 95 10.73 -17.30 -7.86
C LEU A 95 10.38 -17.20 -6.36
N ILE A 96 11.37 -16.89 -5.52
CA ILE A 96 11.18 -16.86 -4.05
C ILE A 96 10.41 -15.61 -3.63
N LEU A 97 10.76 -14.43 -4.14
CA LEU A 97 10.07 -13.19 -3.79
C LEU A 97 8.67 -13.13 -4.42
N THR A 98 8.48 -13.60 -5.66
CA THR A 98 7.13 -13.73 -6.23
C THR A 98 6.29 -14.72 -5.43
N ALA A 99 6.85 -15.83 -4.95
CA ALA A 99 6.13 -16.76 -4.07
C ALA A 99 5.81 -16.14 -2.70
N VAL A 100 6.75 -15.42 -2.08
CA VAL A 100 6.57 -14.78 -0.76
C VAL A 100 5.59 -13.60 -0.83
N LEU A 101 5.65 -12.78 -1.88
CA LEU A 101 4.70 -11.69 -2.13
C LEU A 101 3.30 -12.25 -2.40
N LYS A 102 3.16 -13.22 -3.31
CA LYS A 102 1.88 -13.90 -3.55
C LYS A 102 1.32 -14.53 -2.27
N ALA A 103 2.14 -15.19 -1.47
CA ALA A 103 1.73 -15.79 -0.20
C ALA A 103 1.34 -14.74 0.85
N SER A 104 2.04 -13.60 0.90
CA SER A 104 1.72 -12.50 1.83
C SER A 104 0.41 -11.80 1.45
N ILE A 105 0.18 -11.58 0.15
CA ILE A 105 -1.08 -11.07 -0.39
C ILE A 105 -2.21 -12.08 -0.14
N ALA A 106 -1.99 -13.38 -0.40
CA ALA A 106 -2.98 -14.43 -0.14
C ALA A 106 -3.29 -14.57 1.36
N LYS A 107 -2.30 -14.39 2.24
CA LYS A 107 -2.48 -14.43 3.70
C LYS A 107 -3.24 -13.19 4.21
N SER A 108 -3.01 -12.02 3.61
CA SER A 108 -3.83 -10.82 3.82
C SER A 108 -5.26 -11.01 3.29
N ASN A 109 -5.44 -11.65 2.14
CA ASN A 109 -6.76 -11.94 1.58
C ASN A 109 -7.52 -12.99 2.41
N LYS A 110 -6.85 -13.97 3.01
CA LYS A 110 -7.47 -14.98 3.88
C LYS A 110 -7.96 -14.40 5.21
N SER A 111 -7.33 -13.34 5.74
CA SER A 111 -7.92 -12.56 6.85
C SER A 111 -9.13 -11.72 6.40
N ASN A 112 -9.24 -11.43 5.10
CA ASN A 112 -10.32 -10.65 4.51
C ASN A 112 -11.45 -11.54 3.94
N GLU A 113 -11.27 -12.87 3.86
CA GLU A 113 -12.32 -13.82 3.45
C GLU A 113 -13.41 -14.00 4.51
N GLN A 114 -13.21 -13.51 5.74
CA GLN A 114 -14.35 -13.28 6.63
C GLN A 114 -15.20 -12.07 6.19
N LEU A 115 -14.77 -11.28 5.20
CA LEU A 115 -15.39 -10.00 4.86
C LEU A 115 -15.76 -9.77 3.38
N LEU A 116 -15.18 -10.38 2.35
CA LEU A 116 -15.53 -10.00 0.96
C LEU A 116 -15.50 -11.13 -0.06
N ALA A 117 -16.67 -11.70 -0.34
CA ALA A 117 -16.99 -12.32 -1.63
C ALA A 117 -17.33 -11.22 -2.66
N ILE A 118 -16.34 -10.65 -3.38
CA ILE A 118 -16.59 -9.83 -4.58
C ILE A 118 -15.45 -10.04 -5.60
N PRO A 119 -15.74 -10.36 -6.88
CA PRO A 119 -14.73 -10.64 -7.90
C PRO A 119 -14.14 -9.35 -8.49
N ILE A 120 -12.84 -9.37 -8.76
CA ILE A 120 -12.09 -8.28 -9.41
C ILE A 120 -12.32 -8.37 -10.93
N LEU A 121 -12.89 -7.33 -11.53
CA LEU A 121 -12.91 -7.14 -12.99
C LEU A 121 -11.75 -6.23 -13.43
N PRO A 122 -11.11 -6.51 -14.58
CA PRO A 122 -10.04 -5.69 -15.11
C PRO A 122 -10.61 -4.42 -15.75
N ILE A 123 -10.00 -3.27 -15.49
CA ILE A 123 -10.38 -1.99 -16.08
C ILE A 123 -9.63 -1.85 -17.42
N SER A 124 -10.39 -1.68 -18.51
CA SER A 124 -9.91 -1.15 -19.80
C SER A 124 -10.03 0.36 -19.83
#